data_AF-A0A0Q7XXE2-F1
#
_entry.id   AF-A0A0Q7XXE2-F1
#
_cell.length_a   1.000
_cell.length_b   1.000
_cell.length_c   1.000
_cell.angle_alpha   90.00
_cell.angle_beta   90.00
_cell.angle_gamma   90.00
#
_symmetry.space_group_name_H-M   'P 1'
#
loop_
_entity.id
_entity.type
_entity.pdbx_description
1 polymer ?
#
loop_
_entity_poly.entity_id
_entity_poly.type
_entity_poly.pdbx_seq_one_letter_code
_entity_poly.pdbx_strand_id
1 'polypeptide(L)'
;MARGDFPSAKQDQFNLRLPDGMRERIAEAAKKSGRSMNAEIVHRLANSLESASYADYSLGLGEPLDEWLMFEANFNNRSLREEMIARLYESLKPQEDLVNELRNRGQAYERENKELASLLLQLTPEERRLLEERREIAAQSLKKVSSKQFGKFIKLNPIGNRGRFTLSVPKSEYAPLFEDDVK
;
A
#
# COMPACT_ATOMS: atom_id res chain seq x y z
N MET A 1 -66.42 -18.40 26.50
CA MET A 1 -65.41 -17.73 27.34
C MET A 1 -65.15 -16.36 26.76
N ALA A 2 -65.48 -15.29 27.49
CA ALA A 2 -65.15 -13.94 27.08
C ALA A 2 -63.63 -13.79 27.06
N ARG A 3 -63.04 -13.51 25.90
CA ARG A 3 -61.63 -13.12 25.82
C ARG A 3 -61.49 -11.83 26.63
N GLY A 4 -60.72 -11.86 27.71
CA GLY A 4 -60.43 -10.66 28.49
C GLY A 4 -59.90 -9.54 27.60
N ASP A 5 -60.14 -8.29 27.97
CA ASP A 5 -59.72 -7.12 27.19
C ASP A 5 -58.20 -6.93 27.30
N PHE A 6 -57.45 -7.76 26.56
CA PHE A 6 -55.99 -7.70 26.49
C PHE A 6 -55.57 -6.75 25.36
N PRO A 7 -54.48 -5.97 25.52
CA PRO A 7 -53.99 -5.07 24.47
C PRO A 7 -53.71 -5.77 23.13
N SER A 8 -53.30 -7.04 23.17
CA SER A 8 -53.07 -7.88 21.98
C SER A 8 -54.36 -8.24 21.23
N ALA A 9 -55.53 -8.17 21.87
CA ALA A 9 -56.82 -8.41 21.22
C ALA A 9 -57.27 -7.22 20.35
N LYS A 10 -56.65 -6.04 20.53
CA LYS A 10 -56.91 -4.82 19.76
C LYS A 10 -55.97 -4.67 18.55
N GLN A 11 -55.03 -5.59 18.35
CA GLN A 11 -54.06 -5.56 17.26
C GLN A 11 -54.55 -6.35 16.05
N ASP A 12 -54.24 -5.85 14.85
CA ASP A 12 -54.56 -6.52 13.59
C ASP A 12 -53.81 -7.84 13.45
N GLN A 13 -54.53 -8.89 13.03
CA GLN A 13 -53.98 -10.24 12.87
C GLN A 13 -53.91 -10.59 11.39
N PHE A 14 -52.74 -11.04 10.94
CA PHE A 14 -52.50 -11.44 9.56
C PHE A 14 -51.95 -12.87 9.49
N ASN A 15 -52.61 -13.73 8.71
CA ASN A 15 -52.20 -15.12 8.54
C ASN A 15 -51.13 -15.24 7.43
N LEU A 16 -49.89 -15.50 7.83
CA LEU A 16 -48.77 -15.70 6.92
C LEU A 16 -48.67 -17.14 6.41
N ARG A 17 -48.50 -17.31 5.10
CA ARG A 17 -48.11 -18.58 4.48
C ARG A 17 -46.60 -18.56 4.24
N LEU A 18 -45.88 -19.38 4.99
CA LEU A 18 -44.42 -19.44 4.93
C LEU A 18 -43.99 -20.64 4.05
N PRO A 19 -42.99 -20.48 3.18
CA PRO A 19 -42.34 -21.58 2.49
C PRO A 19 -41.62 -22.51 3.48
N ASP A 20 -41.32 -23.73 3.03
CA ASP A 20 -40.73 -24.77 3.86
C ASP A 20 -39.40 -24.33 4.50
N GLY A 21 -39.19 -24.70 5.77
CA GLY A 21 -38.01 -24.32 6.56
C GLY A 21 -37.94 -22.84 7.00
N MET A 22 -38.82 -21.95 6.52
CA MET A 22 -38.74 -20.53 6.86
C MET A 22 -39.22 -20.25 8.29
N ARG A 23 -40.20 -21.02 8.77
CA ARG A 23 -40.70 -20.91 10.15
C ARG A 23 -39.61 -21.22 11.17
N GLU A 24 -38.84 -22.28 10.93
CA GLU A 24 -37.76 -22.75 11.79
C GLU A 24 -36.64 -21.70 11.86
N ARG A 25 -36.29 -21.10 10.72
CA ARG A 25 -35.30 -20.01 10.65
C ARG A 25 -35.71 -18.79 11.46
N ILE A 26 -36.99 -18.39 11.38
CA ILE A 26 -37.51 -17.26 12.18
C ILE A 26 -37.52 -17.63 13.67
N ALA A 27 -37.87 -18.87 14.02
CA ALA A 27 -37.84 -19.35 15.40
C ALA A 27 -36.44 -19.28 16.02
N GLU A 28 -35.42 -19.71 15.28
CA GLU A 28 -34.03 -19.66 15.72
C GLU A 28 -33.54 -18.21 15.85
N ALA A 29 -33.87 -17.35 14.89
CA ALA A 29 -33.52 -15.94 14.93
C ALA A 29 -34.15 -15.23 16.16
N ALA A 30 -35.43 -15.50 16.42
CA ALA A 30 -36.15 -14.96 17.58
C ALA A 30 -35.51 -15.43 18.91
N LYS A 31 -35.10 -16.70 19.01
CA LYS A 31 -34.37 -17.22 20.18
C LYS A 31 -33.03 -16.51 20.38
N LYS A 32 -32.25 -16.33 19.31
CA LYS A 32 -30.96 -15.62 19.36
C LYS A 32 -31.12 -14.15 19.76
N SER A 33 -32.22 -13.51 19.34
CA SER A 33 -32.49 -12.10 19.63
C SER A 33 -33.24 -11.87 20.95
N GLY A 34 -33.63 -12.94 21.67
CA GLY A 34 -34.42 -12.83 22.91
C GLY A 34 -35.85 -12.32 22.70
N ARG A 35 -36.37 -12.39 21.47
CA ARG A 35 -37.71 -11.91 21.10
C ARG A 35 -38.68 -13.08 20.94
N SER A 36 -39.99 -12.79 21.08
CA SER A 36 -41.00 -13.73 20.59
C SER A 36 -40.93 -13.80 19.06
N MET A 37 -41.39 -14.91 18.49
CA MET A 37 -41.44 -15.06 17.03
C MET A 37 -42.23 -13.93 16.36
N ASN A 38 -43.34 -13.49 16.97
CA ASN A 38 -44.12 -12.36 16.47
C ASN A 38 -43.34 -11.05 16.54
N ALA A 39 -42.65 -10.78 17.64
CA ALA A 39 -41.83 -9.58 17.79
C ALA A 39 -40.65 -9.54 16.80
N GLU A 40 -40.04 -10.69 16.49
CA GLU A 40 -38.99 -10.79 15.48
C GLU A 40 -39.52 -10.54 14.06
N ILE A 41 -40.72 -11.07 13.73
CA ILE A 41 -41.38 -10.81 12.44
C ILE A 41 -41.71 -9.32 12.29
N VAL A 42 -42.33 -8.72 13.31
CA VAL A 42 -42.68 -7.29 13.31
C VAL A 42 -41.43 -6.42 13.20
N HIS A 43 -40.36 -6.73 13.95
CA HIS A 43 -39.10 -5.99 13.88
C HIS A 43 -38.47 -6.04 12.49
N ARG A 44 -38.47 -7.21 11.83
CA ARG A 44 -37.95 -7.33 10.45
C ARG A 44 -38.78 -6.56 9.44
N LEU A 45 -40.11 -6.63 9.58
CA LEU A 45 -41.02 -5.88 8.70
C LEU A 45 -40.88 -4.38 8.92
N ALA A 46 -40.85 -3.92 10.17
CA ALA A 46 -40.62 -2.51 10.52
C ALA A 46 -39.32 -2.01 9.89
N ASN A 47 -38.20 -2.70 10.11
CA ASN A 47 -36.93 -2.32 9.49
C ASN A 47 -37.00 -2.32 7.96
N SER A 48 -37.66 -3.31 7.34
CA SER A 48 -37.76 -3.35 5.87
C SER A 48 -38.67 -2.26 5.29
N LEU A 49 -39.67 -1.82 6.05
CA LEU A 49 -40.64 -0.82 5.63
C LEU A 49 -40.17 0.60 5.95
N GLU A 50 -39.44 0.78 7.06
CA GLU A 50 -38.73 2.01 7.41
C GLU A 50 -37.56 2.26 6.44
N SER A 51 -36.78 1.22 6.12
CA SER A 51 -35.71 1.30 5.11
C SER A 51 -36.18 1.29 3.64
N ALA A 52 -37.50 1.36 3.38
CA ALA A 52 -38.06 1.46 2.03
C ALA A 52 -38.32 2.91 1.58
N SER A 53 -37.60 3.88 2.14
CA SER A 53 -37.52 5.24 1.62
C SER A 53 -36.14 5.45 1.00
N TYR A 54 -36.09 5.82 -0.28
CA TYR A 54 -34.85 6.29 -0.92
C TYR A 54 -34.32 7.62 -0.31
N ALA A 55 -35.01 8.18 0.69
CA ALA A 55 -34.50 9.25 1.55
C ALA A 55 -33.78 8.73 2.83
N ASP A 56 -33.73 7.42 3.07
CA ASP A 56 -33.11 6.77 4.25
C ASP A 56 -31.68 6.25 3.97
N TYR A 57 -31.13 6.52 2.78
CA TYR A 57 -29.71 6.26 2.50
C TYR A 57 -28.78 7.36 3.04
N SER A 58 -29.29 8.28 3.87
CA SER A 58 -28.41 9.17 4.60
C SER A 58 -27.69 8.38 5.68
N LEU A 59 -26.36 8.28 5.60
CA LEU A 59 -25.53 7.68 6.66
C LEU A 59 -25.46 8.59 7.90
N GLY A 60 -26.24 9.67 7.93
CA GLY A 60 -26.14 10.73 8.92
C GLY A 60 -24.85 11.55 8.79
N LEU A 61 -24.11 11.38 7.68
CA LEU A 61 -22.89 12.12 7.39
C LEU A 61 -23.18 13.42 6.62
N GLY A 62 -24.42 13.56 6.13
CA GLY A 62 -24.93 14.73 5.44
C GLY A 62 -24.77 14.64 3.93
N GLU A 63 -25.70 15.23 3.19
CA GLU A 63 -25.55 15.39 1.75
C GLU A 63 -24.50 16.47 1.43
N PRO A 64 -23.58 16.25 0.45
CA PRO A 64 -23.56 15.19 -0.57
C PRO A 64 -22.65 13.98 -0.23
N LEU A 65 -22.20 13.86 1.02
CA LEU A 65 -21.21 12.85 1.41
C LEU A 65 -21.79 11.44 1.36
N ASP A 66 -23.08 11.31 1.68
CA ASP A 66 -23.83 10.05 1.61
C ASP A 66 -23.91 9.53 0.16
N GLU A 67 -24.32 10.38 -0.77
CA GLU A 67 -24.33 10.09 -2.22
C GLU A 67 -22.94 9.71 -2.75
N TRP A 68 -21.90 10.46 -2.38
CA TRP A 68 -20.55 10.21 -2.86
C TRP A 68 -19.99 8.87 -2.36
N LEU A 69 -20.19 8.54 -1.08
CA LEU A 69 -19.74 7.27 -0.51
C LEU A 69 -20.42 6.06 -1.16
N MET A 70 -21.71 6.17 -1.47
CA MET A 70 -22.43 5.11 -2.18
C MET A 70 -21.94 4.94 -3.62
N PHE A 71 -21.69 6.05 -4.32
CA PHE A 71 -21.13 6.01 -5.68
C PHE A 71 -19.75 5.35 -5.70
N GLU A 72 -18.86 5.77 -4.80
CA GLU A 72 -17.50 5.24 -4.70
C GLU A 72 -17.48 3.77 -4.29
N ALA A 73 -18.34 3.35 -3.37
CA ALA A 73 -18.44 1.95 -2.98
C ALA A 73 -18.83 1.07 -4.19
N ASN A 74 -19.82 1.52 -4.97
CA ASN A 74 -20.24 0.82 -6.20
C ASN A 74 -19.13 0.81 -7.27
N PHE A 75 -18.48 1.95 -7.50
CA PHE A 75 -17.39 2.07 -8.47
C PHE A 75 -16.20 1.15 -8.12
N ASN A 76 -15.84 1.08 -6.85
CA ASN A 76 -14.75 0.26 -6.36
C ASN A 76 -15.13 -1.21 -6.13
N ASN A 77 -16.38 -1.60 -6.41
CA ASN A 77 -16.94 -2.94 -6.15
C ASN A 77 -16.72 -3.39 -4.69
N ARG A 78 -16.90 -2.47 -3.75
CA ARG A 78 -16.75 -2.70 -2.31
C ARG A 78 -18.09 -2.54 -1.61
N SER A 79 -18.22 -3.19 -0.46
CA SER A 79 -19.31 -2.83 0.44
C SER A 79 -19.12 -1.40 0.97
N LEU A 80 -20.22 -0.72 1.30
CA LEU A 80 -20.18 0.64 1.84
C LEU A 80 -19.30 0.75 3.10
N ARG A 81 -19.36 -0.27 3.96
CA ARG A 81 -18.52 -0.37 5.16
C ARG A 81 -17.03 -0.43 4.83
N GLU A 82 -16.64 -1.23 3.84
CA GLU A 82 -15.25 -1.35 3.41
C GLU A 82 -14.74 -0.05 2.79
N GLU A 83 -15.58 0.63 2.01
CA GLU A 83 -15.25 1.92 1.41
C GLU A 83 -15.07 2.99 2.50
N MET A 84 -15.96 3.06 3.50
CA MET A 84 -15.80 3.95 4.65
C MET A 84 -14.50 3.69 5.42
N ILE A 85 -14.18 2.42 5.69
CA ILE A 85 -12.93 2.03 6.36
C ILE A 85 -11.72 2.47 5.53
N ALA A 86 -11.75 2.29 4.21
CA ALA A 86 -10.66 2.68 3.33
C ALA A 86 -10.43 4.19 3.35
N ARG A 87 -11.50 4.99 3.26
CA ARG A 87 -11.43 6.47 3.31
C ARG A 87 -10.95 6.96 4.68
N LEU A 88 -11.45 6.38 5.77
CA LEU A 88 -11.00 6.71 7.12
C LEU A 88 -9.52 6.38 7.29
N TYR A 89 -9.09 5.20 6.85
CA TYR A 89 -7.69 4.81 6.90
C TYR A 89 -6.81 5.78 6.09
N GLU A 90 -7.24 6.20 4.91
CA GLU A 90 -6.52 7.18 4.10
C GLU A 90 -6.45 8.57 4.77
N SER A 91 -7.52 9.01 5.43
CA SER A 91 -7.55 10.29 6.15
C SER A 91 -6.75 10.29 7.46
N LEU A 92 -6.67 9.13 8.13
CA LEU A 92 -6.00 8.93 9.42
C LEU A 92 -4.56 8.46 9.26
N LYS A 93 -4.16 8.01 8.06
CA LYS A 93 -2.74 7.88 7.74
C LYS A 93 -2.10 9.20 8.14
N PRO A 94 -1.00 9.17 8.91
CA PRO A 94 -0.20 10.35 9.10
C PRO A 94 0.07 10.87 7.69
N GLN A 95 -0.48 12.03 7.34
CA GLN A 95 0.18 12.82 6.32
C GLN A 95 1.60 12.87 6.85
N GLU A 96 2.55 12.24 6.16
CA GLU A 96 3.93 12.60 6.37
C GLU A 96 3.94 14.08 6.07
N ASP A 97 3.84 14.87 7.14
CA ASP A 97 3.94 16.30 7.08
C ASP A 97 5.17 16.53 6.22
N LEU A 98 5.06 17.25 5.11
CA LEU A 98 6.20 17.40 4.19
C LEU A 98 7.45 17.82 4.98
N VAL A 99 7.24 18.54 6.08
CA VAL A 99 8.21 18.85 7.13
C VAL A 99 8.88 17.62 7.75
N ASN A 100 8.14 16.59 8.15
CA ASN A 100 8.66 15.33 8.70
C ASN A 100 9.38 14.49 7.63
N GLU A 101 8.85 14.39 6.41
CA GLU A 101 9.53 13.71 5.30
C GLU A 101 10.89 14.37 5.00
N LEU A 102 10.89 15.69 4.81
CA LEU A 102 12.10 16.47 4.55
C LEU A 102 13.08 16.43 5.72
N ARG A 103 12.59 16.45 6.96
CA ARG A 103 13.42 16.30 8.17
C ARG A 103 14.10 14.93 8.22
N ASN A 104 13.35 13.86 7.96
CA ASN A 104 13.90 12.50 7.94
C ASN A 104 14.95 12.33 6.84
N ARG A 105 14.69 12.86 5.63
CA ARG A 105 15.69 12.88 4.54
C ARG A 105 16.93 13.69 4.92
N GLY A 106 16.76 14.87 5.51
CA GLY A 106 17.87 15.70 5.98
C GLY A 106 18.75 14.98 6.99
N GLN A 107 18.15 14.30 7.97
CA GLN A 107 18.88 13.50 8.95
C GLN A 107 19.61 12.31 8.33
N ALA A 108 19.02 11.65 7.33
CA ALA A 108 19.67 10.56 6.62
C ALA A 108 20.92 11.03 5.85
N TYR A 109 20.81 12.13 5.10
CA TYR A 109 21.94 12.71 4.40
C TYR A 109 23.05 13.17 5.34
N GLU A 110 22.70 13.70 6.51
CA GLU A 110 23.70 14.11 7.49
C GLU A 110 24.47 12.92 8.07
N ARG A 111 23.81 11.77 8.29
CA ARG A 111 24.47 10.53 8.72
C ARG A 111 25.42 10.00 7.65
N GLU A 112 24.94 9.91 6.41
CA GLU A 112 25.75 9.44 5.28
C GLU A 112 26.97 10.35 5.05
N ASN A 113 26.79 11.67 5.10
CA ASN A 113 27.91 12.62 4.99
C ASN A 113 28.94 12.46 6.12
N LYS A 114 28.49 12.20 7.36
CA LYS A 114 29.40 11.93 8.48
C LYS A 114 30.18 10.63 8.30
N GLU A 115 29.52 9.60 7.79
CA GLU A 115 30.16 8.31 7.48
C GLU A 115 31.20 8.46 6.36
N LEU A 116 30.84 9.15 5.27
CA LEU A 116 31.77 9.47 4.18
C LEU A 116 32.95 10.31 4.66
N ALA A 117 32.72 11.31 5.52
CA ALA A 117 33.79 12.12 6.09
C ALA A 117 34.72 11.27 6.97
N SER A 118 34.18 10.36 7.78
CA SER A 118 34.97 9.42 8.58
C SER A 118 35.83 8.51 7.71
N LEU A 119 35.26 7.94 6.64
CA LEU A 119 35.99 7.12 5.68
C LEU A 119 37.12 7.93 5.02
N LEU A 120 36.83 9.14 4.54
CA LEU A 120 37.84 10.04 3.95
C LEU A 120 38.98 10.35 4.92
N LEU A 121 38.68 10.57 6.20
CA LEU A 121 39.66 10.80 7.26
C LEU A 121 40.58 9.59 7.49
N GLN A 122 40.06 8.37 7.32
CA GLN A 122 40.80 7.13 7.48
C GLN A 122 41.64 6.74 6.24
N LEU A 123 41.36 7.33 5.07
CA LEU A 123 42.13 7.04 3.86
C LEU A 123 43.57 7.51 3.96
N THR A 124 44.48 6.66 3.47
CA THR A 124 45.88 7.00 3.25
C THR A 124 46.03 8.04 2.13
N PRO A 125 47.15 8.79 2.08
CA PRO A 125 47.40 9.78 1.03
C PRO A 125 47.30 9.22 -0.40
N GLU A 126 47.75 7.98 -0.62
CA GLU A 126 47.69 7.30 -1.92
C GLU A 126 46.25 6.93 -2.33
N GLU A 127 45.42 6.48 -1.38
CA GLU A 127 44.02 6.15 -1.66
C GLU A 127 43.19 7.40 -1.97
N ARG A 128 43.48 8.52 -1.30
CA ARG A 128 42.86 9.82 -1.62
C ARG A 128 43.22 10.28 -3.04
N ARG A 129 44.50 10.17 -3.42
CA ARG A 129 44.96 10.51 -4.77
C ARG A 129 44.27 9.67 -5.85
N LEU A 130 44.12 8.37 -5.62
CA LEU A 130 43.44 7.46 -6.56
C LEU A 130 41.94 7.81 -6.71
N LEU A 131 41.26 8.22 -5.64
CA LEU A 131 39.87 8.68 -5.70
C LEU A 131 39.72 9.99 -6.48
N GLU A 132 40.66 10.93 -6.32
CA GLU A 132 40.69 12.17 -7.10
C GLU A 132 40.88 11.89 -8.59
N GLU A 133 41.82 11.01 -8.96
CA GLU A 133 42.00 10.57 -10.35
C GLU A 133 40.71 9.93 -10.92
N ARG A 134 40.07 9.04 -10.17
CA ARG A 134 38.80 8.41 -10.61
C ARG A 134 37.67 9.42 -10.78
N ARG A 135 37.59 10.42 -9.90
CA ARG A 135 36.62 11.52 -9.99
C ARG A 135 36.86 12.37 -11.24
N GLU A 136 38.12 12.68 -11.55
CA GLU A 136 38.48 13.40 -12.78
C GLU A 136 38.13 12.62 -14.03
N ILE A 137 38.44 11.31 -14.06
CA ILE A 137 38.09 10.42 -15.18
C ILE A 137 36.58 10.36 -15.36
N ALA A 138 35.80 10.22 -14.29
CA ALA A 138 34.33 10.21 -14.34
C ALA A 138 33.75 11.55 -14.82
N ALA A 139 34.29 12.67 -14.35
CA ALA A 139 33.90 14.01 -14.80
C ALA A 139 34.25 14.27 -16.27
N GLN A 140 35.38 13.71 -16.75
CA GLN A 140 35.78 13.76 -18.14
C GLN A 140 34.96 12.81 -19.02
N SER A 141 34.56 11.63 -18.53
CA SER A 141 33.71 10.68 -19.27
C SER A 141 32.26 11.17 -19.43
N LEU A 142 31.78 12.01 -18.50
CA LEU A 142 30.50 12.71 -18.61
C LEU A 142 30.50 13.80 -19.70
N LYS A 143 31.67 14.37 -20.03
CA LYS A 143 31.81 15.23 -21.21
C LYS A 143 31.85 14.32 -22.45
N LYS A 144 30.74 14.24 -23.19
CA LYS A 144 30.69 13.54 -24.49
C LYS A 144 31.83 14.02 -25.38
N VAL A 145 32.90 13.23 -25.48
CA VAL A 145 34.02 13.54 -26.37
C VAL A 145 33.49 13.36 -27.80
N SER A 146 33.48 14.44 -28.57
CA SER A 146 33.13 14.38 -29.98
C SER A 146 34.06 13.40 -30.71
N SER A 147 33.54 12.62 -31.66
CA SER A 147 34.35 11.71 -32.49
C SER A 147 35.55 12.43 -33.16
N LYS A 148 35.41 13.74 -33.43
CA LYS A 148 36.49 14.58 -33.98
C LYS A 148 37.59 14.87 -32.96
N GLN A 149 37.24 15.06 -31.68
CA GLN A 149 38.19 15.23 -30.58
C GLN A 149 38.89 13.92 -30.24
N PHE A 150 38.15 12.80 -30.27
CA PHE A 150 38.70 11.46 -30.07
C PHE A 150 39.68 11.06 -31.19
N GLY A 151 39.35 11.35 -32.45
CA GLY A 151 40.25 11.13 -33.59
C GLY A 151 41.52 11.99 -33.54
N LYS A 152 41.45 13.20 -32.95
CA LYS A 152 42.62 14.06 -32.75
C LYS A 152 43.52 13.53 -31.62
N PHE A 153 42.92 12.99 -30.55
CA PHE A 153 43.62 12.35 -29.44
C PHE A 153 44.40 11.10 -29.90
N ILE A 154 43.80 10.23 -30.72
CA ILE A 154 44.48 9.04 -31.28
C ILE A 154 45.66 9.41 -32.20
N LYS A 155 45.57 10.53 -32.94
CA LYS A 155 46.68 11.02 -33.77
C LYS A 155 47.85 11.59 -32.97
N LEU A 156 47.57 12.15 -31.78
CA LEU A 156 48.59 12.77 -30.93
C LEU A 156 49.35 11.74 -30.08
N ASN A 157 48.72 10.61 -29.75
CA ASN A 157 49.33 9.50 -29.00
C ASN A 157 49.13 8.17 -29.75
N PRO A 158 49.92 7.86 -30.79
CA PRO A 158 49.79 6.59 -31.50
C PRO A 158 50.34 5.46 -30.62
N ILE A 159 49.49 4.84 -29.81
CA ILE A 159 49.87 3.64 -29.05
C ILE A 159 49.87 2.45 -30.00
N GLY A 160 51.07 1.97 -30.35
CA GLY A 160 51.34 0.60 -30.82
C GLY A 160 50.82 0.25 -32.21
N ASN A 161 51.61 -0.54 -32.95
CA ASN A 161 51.20 -1.12 -34.25
C ASN A 161 49.83 -1.82 -34.13
N ARG A 162 49.05 -1.82 -35.21
CA ARG A 162 47.72 -2.47 -35.34
C ARG A 162 47.76 -4.02 -35.24
N GLY A 163 48.63 -4.57 -34.40
CA GLY A 163 48.69 -5.99 -34.08
C GLY A 163 47.72 -6.33 -32.94
N ARG A 164 47.07 -7.48 -33.05
CA ARG A 164 46.13 -8.01 -32.05
C ARG A 164 46.89 -8.32 -30.75
N PHE A 165 46.52 -7.68 -29.65
CA PHE A 165 47.05 -8.02 -28.32
C PHE A 165 46.11 -9.03 -27.63
N THR A 166 46.64 -10.17 -27.23
CA THR A 166 45.99 -11.11 -26.31
C THR A 166 46.40 -10.75 -24.88
N LEU A 167 45.44 -10.33 -24.05
CA LEU A 167 45.67 -10.11 -22.62
C LEU A 167 45.69 -11.47 -21.91
N SER A 168 46.83 -11.88 -21.37
CA SER A 168 46.88 -13.04 -20.48
C SER A 168 46.37 -12.62 -19.10
N VAL A 169 45.24 -13.17 -18.69
CA VAL A 169 44.71 -13.00 -17.34
C VAL A 169 45.62 -13.77 -16.37
N PRO A 170 46.24 -13.14 -15.36
CA PRO A 170 47.02 -13.86 -14.37
C PRO A 170 46.11 -14.77 -13.55
N LYS A 171 46.56 -16.00 -13.27
CA LYS A 171 45.84 -16.93 -12.40
C LYS A 171 45.78 -16.33 -10.99
N SER A 172 44.57 -16.23 -10.44
CA SER A 172 44.35 -15.81 -9.05
C SER A 172 44.99 -16.83 -8.10
N GLU A 173 45.73 -16.35 -7.10
CA GLU A 173 46.23 -17.16 -5.97
C GLU A 173 45.16 -17.40 -4.89
N TYR A 174 43.90 -17.05 -5.17
CA TYR A 174 42.79 -17.23 -4.26
C TYR A 174 42.51 -18.72 -4.00
N ALA A 175 42.85 -19.19 -2.80
CA ALA A 175 42.39 -20.46 -2.25
C ALA A 175 41.06 -20.23 -1.50
N PRO A 176 39.94 -20.86 -1.90
CA PRO A 176 38.68 -20.74 -1.19
C PRO A 176 38.81 -21.32 0.23
N LEU A 177 38.31 -20.57 1.22
CA LEU A 177 38.40 -20.90 2.66
C LEU A 177 37.52 -22.08 3.10
N PHE A 178 36.62 -22.55 2.24
CA PHE A 178 35.77 -23.71 2.47
C PHE A 178 35.78 -24.57 1.22
N GLU A 179 36.12 -25.85 1.39
CA GLU A 179 36.04 -26.84 0.33
C GLU A 179 34.55 -27.16 0.10
N ASP A 180 34.09 -27.05 -1.14
CA ASP A 180 32.76 -27.51 -1.54
C ASP A 180 32.74 -29.04 -1.44
N ASP A 181 32.31 -29.56 -0.29
CA ASP A 181 31.92 -30.96 -0.12
C ASP A 181 30.69 -31.26 -0.99
N VAL A 182 30.93 -31.66 -2.23
CA VAL A 182 29.91 -32.23 -3.10
C VAL A 182 30.36 -33.63 -3.52
N LYS A 183 29.62 -34.63 -3.03
CA LYS A 183 29.71 -36.05 -3.38
C LYS A 183 29.50 -36.32 -4.86
#